data_AF-A0A972ZKR1-F1
#
_entry.id   AF-A0A972ZKR1-F1
#
_cell.length_a   1.000
_cell.length_b   1.000
_cell.length_c   1.000
_cell.angle_alpha   90.00
_cell.angle_beta   90.00
_cell.angle_gamma   90.00
#
_symmetry.space_group_name_H-M   'P 1'
#
loop_
_entity.id
_entity.type
_entity.pdbx_description
1 polymer ?
#
loop_
_entity_poly.entity_id
_entity_poly.type
_entity_poly.pdbx_seq_one_letter_code
_entity_poly.pdbx_strand_id
1 'polypeptide(L)' 'MKFFFFHLMPYGALDLDYLDKHESPWVTLPNTYYDPKKGFELYHRYLDELELAAQLGFDGVCVNEHHQTA' A
#
# COMPACT_ATOMS: atom_id res chain seq x y z
N MET A 1 -20.69 15.90 -11.71
CA MET A 1 -19.22 15.80 -11.54
C MET A 1 -18.92 14.37 -11.13
N LYS A 2 -17.83 13.77 -11.62
CA LYS A 2 -17.44 12.41 -11.24
C LYS A 2 -16.34 12.46 -10.18
N PHE A 3 -16.39 11.55 -9.20
CA PHE A 3 -15.43 11.42 -8.12
C PHE A 3 -14.81 10.03 -8.14
N PHE A 4 -13.49 9.97 -8.18
CA PHE A 4 -12.73 8.73 -8.24
C PHE A 4 -11.90 8.56 -6.96
N PHE A 5 -11.90 7.36 -6.40
CA PHE A 5 -11.12 7.02 -5.21
C PHE A 5 -9.78 6.42 -5.64
N PHE A 6 -8.70 7.19 -5.49
CA PHE A 6 -7.34 6.71 -5.74
C PHE A 6 -6.73 6.19 -4.45
N HIS A 7 -6.21 4.97 -4.50
CA HIS A 7 -5.71 4.25 -3.33
C HIS A 7 -4.30 3.70 -3.59
N LEU A 8 -3.47 3.79 -2.55
CA LEU A 8 -2.10 3.27 -2.53
C LEU A 8 -2.03 2.11 -1.55
N MET A 9 -1.26 1.08 -1.90
CA MET A 9 -1.13 -0.15 -1.11
C MET A 9 0.32 -0.39 -0.65
N PRO A 10 0.95 0.53 0.11
CA PRO A 10 2.35 0.38 0.52
C PRO A 10 2.53 -0.69 1.61
N TYR A 11 3.73 -1.26 1.71
CA TYR A 11 4.12 -2.05 2.88
C TYR A 11 4.59 -1.13 4.01
N GLY A 12 3.64 -0.52 4.73
CA GLY A 12 3.94 0.43 5.81
C GLY A 12 4.52 -0.18 7.10
N ALA A 13 4.76 -1.49 7.14
CA ALA A 13 5.31 -2.18 8.30
C ALA A 13 6.85 -2.27 8.27
N LEU A 14 7.48 -1.15 7.91
CA LEU A 14 8.93 -0.96 7.89
C LEU A 14 9.36 -0.12 9.10
N ASP A 15 10.47 -0.51 9.73
CA ASP A 15 11.04 0.27 10.82
C ASP A 15 11.67 1.56 10.27
N LEU A 16 11.44 2.68 10.96
CA LEU A 16 11.91 4.00 10.52
C LEU A 16 13.44 4.14 10.48
N ASP A 17 14.16 3.30 11.22
CA ASP A 17 15.63 3.24 11.23
C ASP A 17 16.21 2.64 9.94
N TYR A 18 15.37 2.11 9.04
CA TYR A 18 15.79 1.64 7.73
C TYR A 18 16.45 2.76 6.91
N LEU A 19 15.91 3.99 7.00
CA LEU A 19 16.42 5.17 6.30
C LEU A 19 17.80 5.62 6.81
N ASP A 20 18.20 5.20 8.02
CA ASP A 20 19.53 5.50 8.54
C ASP A 20 20.61 4.63 7.87
N LYS A 21 20.21 3.50 7.29
CA LYS A 21 21.11 2.47 6.76
C LYS A 21 21.02 2.29 5.24
N HIS A 22 19.99 2.86 4.60
CA HIS A 22 19.71 2.67 3.17
C HIS A 22 19.20 3.96 2.54
N GLU A 23 19.56 4.17 1.26
CA GLU A 23 19.20 5.39 0.52
C GLU A 23 17.70 5.49 0.21
N SER A 24 17.00 4.36 0.08
CA SER A 24 15.58 4.36 -0.27
C SER A 24 14.87 3.04 0.10
N PRO A 25 13.71 3.09 0.77
CA PRO A 25 12.83 1.93 0.97
C PRO A 25 12.02 1.59 -0.29
N TRP A 26 12.07 2.49 -1.29
CA TRP A 26 11.29 2.38 -2.52
C TRP A 26 12.03 1.52 -3.55
N VAL A 27 13.32 1.77 -3.79
CA VAL A 27 14.03 1.13 -4.91
C VAL A 27 14.72 -0.18 -4.52
N THR A 28 15.29 -0.27 -3.32
CA THR A 28 16.26 -1.33 -2.98
C THR A 28 15.94 -2.08 -1.68
N LEU A 29 14.67 -2.10 -1.24
CA LEU A 29 14.28 -2.81 -0.02
C LEU A 29 14.46 -4.34 -0.17
N PRO A 30 15.31 -4.99 0.64
CA PRO A 30 15.43 -6.45 0.59
C PRO A 30 14.17 -7.13 1.13
N ASN A 31 13.77 -8.25 0.51
CA ASN A 31 12.62 -9.05 0.95
C ASN A 31 12.73 -9.57 2.40
N THR A 32 13.91 -9.55 3.01
CA THR A 32 14.09 -9.90 4.44
C THR A 32 13.37 -8.95 5.40
N TYR A 33 12.93 -7.78 4.94
CA TYR A 33 12.12 -6.83 5.71
C TYR A 33 10.62 -7.08 5.58
N TYR A 34 10.20 -8.01 4.72
CA TYR A 34 8.79 -8.34 4.53
C TYR A 34 8.34 -9.42 5.53
N ASP A 35 7.34 -9.08 6.34
CA ASP A 35 6.61 -10.02 7.19
C ASP A 35 5.31 -10.43 6.47
N PRO A 36 5.17 -11.70 6.06
CA PRO A 36 3.98 -12.15 5.33
C PRO A 36 2.68 -12.05 6.13
N LYS A 37 2.73 -12.08 7.47
CA LYS A 37 1.52 -11.91 8.29
C LYS A 37 1.04 -10.46 8.27
N LYS A 38 1.97 -9.51 8.40
CA LYS A 38 1.64 -8.07 8.29
C LYS A 38 1.19 -7.73 6.88
N GLY A 39 1.85 -8.27 5.86
CA GLY A 39 1.44 -8.11 4.47
C GLY A 39 0.01 -8.61 4.22
N PHE A 40 -0.35 -9.78 4.77
CA PHE A 40 -1.71 -10.32 4.71
C PHE A 40 -2.74 -9.38 5.35
N GLU A 41 -2.47 -8.87 6.55
CA GLU A 41 -3.36 -7.93 7.25
C GLU A 41 -3.54 -6.62 6.47
N LEU A 42 -2.45 -6.07 5.91
CA LEU A 42 -2.48 -4.86 5.09
C LEU A 42 -3.30 -5.08 3.81
N TYR A 43 -3.08 -6.18 3.10
CA TYR A 43 -3.84 -6.49 1.89
C TYR A 43 -5.33 -6.62 2.16
N HIS A 44 -5.71 -7.29 3.25
CA HIS A 44 -7.12 -7.37 3.64
C HIS A 44 -7.72 -5.98 3.84
N ARG A 45 -7.05 -5.15 4.64
CA ARG A 45 -7.47 -3.77 4.87
C ARG A 45 -7.62 -2.98 3.56
N TYR A 46 -6.64 -3.08 2.65
CA TYR A 46 -6.68 -2.33 1.40
C TYR A 46 -7.83 -2.77 0.51
N LEU A 47 -8.07 -4.07 0.38
CA LEU A 47 -9.20 -4.58 -0.38
C LEU A 47 -10.54 -4.14 0.24
N ASP A 48 -10.67 -4.21 1.56
CA ASP A 48 -11.86 -3.73 2.29
C ASP A 48 -12.10 -2.23 2.06
N GLU A 49 -11.04 -1.42 2.03
CA GLU A 49 -11.12 0.03 1.72
C GLU A 49 -11.57 0.30 0.27
N LEU A 50 -11.12 -0.52 -0.70
CA LEU A 50 -11.57 -0.42 -2.10
C LEU A 50 -13.04 -0.82 -2.24
N GLU A 51 -13.48 -1.89 -1.57
CA GLU A 51 -14.88 -2.30 -1.52
C GLU A 51 -15.76 -1.24 -0.86
N LEU A 52 -15.29 -0.64 0.24
CA LEU A 52 -15.98 0.45 0.92
C LEU A 52 -16.14 1.66 0.00
N ALA A 53 -15.12 2.02 -0.79
CA ALA A 53 -15.23 3.11 -1.76
C ALA A 53 -16.36 2.86 -2.80
N ALA A 54 -16.53 1.62 -3.26
CA ALA A 54 -17.65 1.26 -4.11
C ALA A 54 -18.99 1.39 -3.39
N GLN A 55 -19.09 0.96 -2.13
CA GLN A 55 -20.31 1.06 -1.32
C GLN A 55 -20.69 2.52 -1.01
N LEU A 56 -19.71 3.40 -0.86
CA LEU A 56 -19.91 4.84 -0.61
C LEU A 56 -20.32 5.62 -1.87
N GLY A 57 -20.30 4.99 -3.05
CA GLY A 57 -20.82 5.57 -4.28
C GLY A 57 -19.82 6.41 -5.08
N PHE A 58 -18.51 6.14 -4.95
CA PHE A 58 -17.52 6.70 -5.88
C PHE A 58 -17.76 6.19 -7.31
N ASP A 59 -17.51 7.05 -8.31
CA ASP A 59 -17.71 6.73 -9.72
C ASP A 59 -16.66 5.75 -10.27
N GLY A 60 -15.57 5.52 -9.52
CA GLY A 60 -14.57 4.52 -9.84
C GLY A 60 -13.50 4.40 -8.75
N VAL A 61 -12.89 3.22 -8.72
CA VAL A 61 -11.76 2.88 -7.86
C VAL A 61 -10.51 2.84 -8.73
N CYS A 62 -9.45 3.51 -8.28
CA CYS A 62 -8.18 3.60 -8.98
C CYS A 62 -7.07 3.09 -8.05
N VAL A 63 -6.25 2.20 -8.59
CA VAL A 63 -5.07 1.66 -7.89
C VAL A 63 -3.81 2.12 -8.62
N ASN A 64 -2.70 2.24 -7.88
CA ASN A 64 -1.41 2.52 -8.52
C ASN A 64 -0.88 1.29 -9.28
N GLU A 65 -0.04 1.57 -10.29
CA GLU A 65 0.85 0.55 -10.85
C GLU A 65 1.85 0.11 -9.77
N HIS A 66 2.17 -1.18 -9.74
CA HIS A 66 3.12 -1.72 -8.78
C HIS A 66 4.53 -1.16 -9.02
N HIS A 67 4.92 -0.23 -8.15
CA HIS A 67 6.30 0.15 -7.89
C HIS A 67 6.54 -0.20 -6.43
N GLN A 68 7.60 -0.94 -6.12
CA GLN A 68 7.95 -1.37 -4.77
C GLN A 68 7.83 -0.18 -3.79
N THR A 69 6.74 -0.15 -3.01
CA THR A 69 6.38 0.97 -2.13
C THR A 69 6.35 0.41 -0.72
N ALA A 70 7.48 0.48 -0.02
CA ALA A 70 7.53 0.35 1.44
C ALA A 70 7.82 1.73 2.04
#